data_AF-A0A0F9N341-F1
#
_entry.id   AF-A0A0F9N341-F1
#
_cell.length_a   1.000
_cell.length_b   1.000
_cell.length_c   1.000
_cell.angle_alpha   90.00
_cell.angle_beta   90.00
_cell.angle_gamma   90.00
#
_symmetry.space_group_name_H-M   'P 1'
#
loop_
_entity.id
_entity.type
_entity.pdbx_description
1 polymer ?
#
loop_
_entity_poly.entity_id
_entity_poly.type
_entity_poly.pdbx_seq_one_letter_code
_entity_poly.pdbx_strand_id
1 'polypeptide(L)'
;MRIKKPTKSSSPLFIPWSWRGELGIWFTLTALTHFIILIMTRSFPSLIHLGGEGYGLANLLGLVALFWALLLAATSFGRVIAFLGVDLWKWLHSLTHAVFYLVSGHFIYFQFFSTYGDAGPDWFGYLAVAMAATVIILQLVTFVLMITKHRKR
;
A
#
# COMPACT_ATOMS: atom_id res chain seq x y z
N MET A 1 -1.72 -23.74 28.38
CA MET A 1 -2.83 -23.42 27.45
C MET A 1 -2.48 -24.00 26.07
N ARG A 2 -3.06 -25.14 25.69
CA ARG A 2 -2.72 -25.86 24.45
C ARG A 2 -3.47 -25.19 23.30
N ILE A 3 -2.76 -24.37 22.52
CA ILE A 3 -3.34 -23.71 21.34
C ILE A 3 -3.81 -24.83 20.40
N LYS A 4 -5.12 -24.94 20.19
CA LYS A 4 -5.70 -25.91 19.25
C LYS A 4 -5.08 -25.66 17.88
N LYS A 5 -4.52 -26.72 17.25
CA LYS A 5 -4.07 -26.66 15.86
C LYS A 5 -5.26 -26.21 15.00
N PRO A 6 -5.07 -25.24 14.08
CA PRO A 6 -6.16 -24.75 13.22
C PRO A 6 -6.81 -25.92 12.47
N THR A 7 -8.13 -26.01 12.54
CA THR A 7 -8.92 -27.01 11.79
C THR A 7 -8.77 -26.74 10.29
N LYS A 8 -8.75 -27.80 9.48
CA LYS A 8 -8.50 -27.79 8.03
C LYS A 8 -9.30 -26.72 7.24
N SER A 9 -10.48 -26.31 7.73
CA SER A 9 -11.32 -25.28 7.09
C SER A 9 -10.81 -23.84 7.24
N SER A 10 -9.76 -23.61 8.02
CA SER A 10 -9.08 -22.32 8.17
C SER A 10 -7.75 -22.25 7.43
N SER A 11 -7.44 -23.28 6.64
CA SER A 11 -6.27 -23.26 5.76
C SER A 11 -6.45 -22.21 4.67
N PRO A 12 -5.48 -21.31 4.45
CA PRO A 12 -5.53 -20.32 3.37
C PRO A 12 -5.61 -20.96 1.97
N LEU A 13 -5.46 -22.28 1.87
CA LEU A 13 -5.64 -23.05 0.64
C LEU A 13 -7.12 -23.26 0.23
N PHE A 14 -8.07 -23.13 1.17
CA PHE A 14 -9.49 -23.48 0.95
C PHE A 14 -10.47 -22.32 1.22
N ILE A 15 -9.97 -21.14 1.56
CA ILE A 15 -10.82 -19.96 1.75
C ILE A 15 -10.87 -19.23 0.40
N PRO A 16 -12.07 -18.98 -0.18
CA PRO A 16 -12.19 -18.12 -1.36
C PRO A 16 -11.55 -16.77 -1.07
N TRP A 17 -11.04 -16.09 -2.10
CA TRP A 17 -10.29 -14.83 -1.94
C TRP A 17 -10.91 -13.95 -0.85
N SER A 18 -10.14 -13.65 0.21
CA SER A 18 -10.60 -12.65 1.16
C SER A 18 -10.81 -11.35 0.38
N TRP A 19 -11.87 -10.59 0.68
CA TRP A 19 -12.11 -9.28 0.08
C TRP A 19 -10.87 -8.38 0.09
N ARG A 20 -9.98 -8.53 1.08
CA ARG A 20 -8.69 -7.84 1.18
C ARG A 20 -7.71 -8.19 0.05
N GLY A 21 -7.65 -9.46 -0.33
CA GLY A 21 -6.81 -9.94 -1.42
C GLY A 21 -7.31 -9.45 -2.77
N GLU A 22 -8.62 -9.49 -2.99
CA GLU A 22 -9.23 -8.99 -4.21
C GLU A 22 -9.03 -7.46 -4.35
N LEU A 23 -9.26 -6.69 -3.28
CA LEU A 23 -8.99 -5.25 -3.26
C LEU A 23 -7.51 -4.93 -3.52
N GLY A 24 -6.58 -5.71 -2.97
CA GLY A 24 -5.14 -5.52 -3.21
C GLY A 24 -4.76 -5.73 -4.67
N ILE A 25 -5.41 -6.68 -5.35
CA ILE A 25 -5.19 -6.95 -6.77
C ILE A 25 -5.78 -5.84 -7.62
N TRP A 26 -7.02 -5.41 -7.35
CA TRP A 26 -7.64 -4.28 -8.04
C TRP A 26 -6.82 -3.00 -7.88
N PHE A 27 -6.35 -2.71 -6.66
CA PHE A 27 -5.43 -1.61 -6.40
C PHE A 27 -4.19 -1.68 -7.30
N THR A 28 -3.57 -2.86 -7.40
CA THR A 28 -2.37 -3.05 -8.22
C THR A 28 -2.65 -2.87 -9.71
N LEU A 29 -3.76 -3.41 -10.20
CA LEU A 29 -4.17 -3.27 -11.61
C LEU A 29 -4.44 -1.80 -11.95
N THR A 30 -5.18 -1.09 -11.12
CA THR A 30 -5.46 0.35 -11.32
C THR A 30 -4.19 1.19 -11.25
N ALA A 31 -3.28 0.89 -10.32
CA ALA A 31 -1.99 1.58 -10.22
C ALA A 31 -1.12 1.34 -11.46
N LEU A 32 -1.11 0.10 -11.98
CA LEU A 32 -0.38 -0.24 -13.21
C LEU A 32 -0.98 0.47 -14.43
N THR A 33 -2.30 0.47 -14.58
CA THR A 33 -2.98 1.22 -15.65
C THR A 33 -2.66 2.71 -15.58
N HIS A 34 -2.73 3.30 -14.38
CA HIS A 34 -2.35 4.70 -14.16
C HIS A 34 -0.91 4.98 -14.62
N PHE A 35 0.05 4.14 -14.22
CA PHE A 35 1.44 4.27 -14.66
C PHE A 35 1.61 4.13 -16.17
N ILE A 36 0.91 3.17 -16.80
CA ILE A 36 0.93 2.98 -18.26
C ILE A 36 0.45 4.26 -18.98
N ILE A 37 -0.64 4.86 -18.52
CA ILE A 37 -1.17 6.12 -19.09
C ILE A 37 -0.11 7.24 -19.01
N LEU A 38 0.63 7.34 -17.90
CA LEU A 38 1.68 8.35 -17.74
C LEU A 38 2.84 8.15 -18.73
N ILE A 39 3.33 6.92 -18.90
CA ILE A 39 4.45 6.65 -19.83
C ILE A 39 4.05 6.75 -21.30
N MET A 40 2.75 6.66 -21.62
CA MET A 40 2.23 6.93 -22.97
C MET A 40 2.22 8.43 -23.31
N THR A 41 2.20 9.30 -22.30
CA THR A 41 2.09 10.76 -22.48
C THR A 41 3.39 11.51 -22.21
N ARG A 42 4.28 10.95 -21.38
CA ARG A 42 5.57 11.53 -21.01
C ARG A 42 6.65 10.45 -21.01
N SER A 43 7.88 10.84 -21.33
CA SER A 43 9.01 9.92 -21.27
C SER A 43 9.32 9.54 -19.81
N PHE A 44 9.76 8.30 -19.58
CA PHE A 44 10.08 7.84 -18.22
C PHE A 44 11.12 8.74 -17.51
N PRO A 45 12.20 9.21 -18.15
CA PRO A 45 13.15 10.12 -17.49
C PRO A 45 12.54 11.43 -17.03
N SER A 46 11.56 11.99 -17.75
CA SER A 46 10.91 13.26 -17.34
C SER A 46 9.96 13.06 -16.16
N LEU A 47 9.41 11.86 -15.97
CA LEU A 47 8.56 11.55 -14.82
C LEU A 47 9.35 11.55 -13.50
N ILE A 48 10.59 11.08 -13.49
CA ILE A 48 11.39 10.91 -12.27
C ILE A 48 12.50 11.95 -12.08
N HIS A 49 12.52 13.00 -12.91
CA HIS A 49 13.55 14.03 -12.82
C HIS A 49 13.42 14.86 -11.52
N LEU A 50 14.36 14.67 -10.61
CA LEU A 50 14.43 15.39 -9.34
C LEU A 50 14.90 16.84 -9.57
N GLY A 51 14.16 17.81 -9.06
CA GLY A 51 14.47 19.24 -9.20
C GLY A 51 13.89 19.93 -10.46
N GLY A 52 13.14 19.20 -11.30
CA GLY A 52 12.45 19.74 -12.49
C GLY A 52 11.10 20.40 -12.19
N GLU A 53 10.03 19.96 -12.89
CA GLU A 53 8.63 20.43 -12.77
C GLU A 53 7.97 20.18 -11.39
N GLY A 54 8.75 20.02 -10.31
CA GLY A 54 8.25 19.98 -8.94
C GLY A 54 7.67 18.65 -8.46
N TYR A 55 7.28 17.72 -9.35
CA TYR A 55 6.61 16.46 -8.98
C TYR A 55 7.49 15.19 -9.03
N GLY A 56 8.78 15.30 -9.37
CA GLY A 56 9.66 14.13 -9.54
C GLY A 56 9.78 13.25 -8.29
N LEU A 57 9.79 13.85 -7.09
CA LEU A 57 9.78 13.11 -5.83
C LEU A 57 8.48 12.31 -5.64
N ALA A 58 7.31 12.91 -5.91
CA ALA A 58 6.05 12.20 -5.83
C ALA A 58 6.03 11.00 -6.77
N ASN A 59 6.47 11.18 -8.02
CA ASN A 59 6.53 10.08 -8.99
C ASN A 59 7.48 8.96 -8.54
N LEU A 60 8.61 9.29 -7.92
CA LEU A 60 9.49 8.28 -7.34
C LEU A 60 8.79 7.48 -6.22
N LEU A 61 8.07 8.15 -5.32
CA LEU A 61 7.29 7.48 -4.28
C LEU A 61 6.23 6.54 -4.89
N GLY A 62 5.50 7.01 -5.90
CA GLY A 62 4.51 6.22 -6.62
C GLY A 62 5.11 5.01 -7.34
N LEU A 63 6.27 5.16 -7.96
CA LEU A 63 6.98 4.07 -8.64
C LEU A 63 7.46 3.00 -7.67
N VAL A 64 8.04 3.41 -6.53
CA VAL A 64 8.46 2.47 -5.48
C VAL A 64 7.24 1.77 -4.87
N ALA A 65 6.12 2.48 -4.68
CA ALA A 65 4.86 1.87 -4.24
C ALA A 65 4.34 0.84 -5.25
N LEU A 66 4.36 1.16 -6.55
CA LEU A 66 3.94 0.24 -7.61
C LEU A 66 4.80 -1.02 -7.65
N PHE A 67 6.12 -0.89 -7.49
CA PHE A 67 7.02 -2.04 -7.40
C PHE A 67 6.60 -3.00 -6.27
N TRP A 68 6.35 -2.47 -5.07
CA TRP A 68 5.90 -3.30 -3.95
C TRP A 68 4.49 -3.86 -4.17
N ALA A 69 3.57 -3.09 -4.76
CA ALA A 69 2.23 -3.55 -5.08
C ALA A 69 2.25 -4.75 -6.06
N LEU A 70 3.06 -4.67 -7.11
CA LEU A 70 3.27 -5.77 -8.06
C LEU A 70 3.83 -7.00 -7.38
N LEU A 71 4.83 -6.84 -6.49
CA LEU A 71 5.38 -7.95 -5.73
C LEU A 71 4.31 -8.62 -4.85
N LEU A 72 3.54 -7.82 -4.11
CA LEU A 72 2.48 -8.32 -3.22
C LEU A 72 1.34 -9.01 -3.99
N ALA A 73 0.97 -8.48 -5.16
CA ALA A 73 0.00 -9.11 -6.05
C ALA A 73 0.54 -10.46 -6.57
N ALA A 74 1.81 -10.50 -6.99
CA ALA A 74 2.46 -11.73 -7.44
C ALA A 74 2.56 -12.79 -6.32
N THR A 75 2.67 -12.40 -5.05
CA THR A 75 2.70 -13.33 -3.92
C THR A 75 1.33 -13.65 -3.32
N SER A 76 0.25 -13.20 -3.95
CA SER A 76 -1.13 -13.46 -3.49
C SER A 76 -1.71 -14.80 -3.98
N PHE A 77 -0.98 -15.57 -4.79
CA PHE A 77 -1.45 -16.86 -5.33
C PHE A 77 -1.18 -18.03 -4.38
N GLY A 78 -2.14 -18.95 -4.24
CA GLY A 78 -2.02 -20.11 -3.35
C GLY A 78 -0.77 -20.98 -3.59
N ARG A 79 -0.33 -21.12 -4.84
CA ARG A 79 0.92 -21.83 -5.17
C ARG A 79 2.16 -21.14 -4.60
N VAL A 80 2.20 -19.80 -4.67
CA VAL A 80 3.31 -19.01 -4.15
C VAL A 80 3.30 -19.00 -2.61
N ILE A 81 2.12 -18.93 -2.00
CA ILE A 81 1.96 -19.06 -0.54
C ILE A 81 2.47 -20.42 -0.06
N ALA A 82 2.12 -21.50 -0.76
CA ALA A 82 2.57 -22.85 -0.45
C ALA A 82 4.10 -23.00 -0.58
N PHE A 83 4.71 -22.32 -1.56
CA PHE A 83 6.16 -22.31 -1.75
C PHE A 83 6.90 -21.49 -0.68
N LEU A 84 6.45 -20.27 -0.38
CA LEU A 84 7.08 -19.37 0.59
C LEU A 84 6.90 -19.83 2.04
N GLY A 85 5.78 -20.49 2.32
CA GLY A 85 5.32 -20.72 3.69
C GLY A 85 4.60 -19.51 4.28
N VAL A 86 3.70 -19.78 5.23
CA VAL A 86 2.76 -18.79 5.77
C VAL A 86 3.46 -17.65 6.52
N ASP A 87 4.55 -17.92 7.23
CA ASP A 87 5.23 -16.91 8.05
C ASP A 87 5.99 -15.90 7.20
N LEU A 88 6.74 -16.39 6.20
CA LEU A 88 7.43 -15.52 5.24
C LEU A 88 6.43 -14.72 4.40
N TRP A 89 5.34 -15.35 3.96
CA TRP A 89 4.25 -14.67 3.25
C TRP A 89 3.64 -13.54 4.09
N LYS A 90 3.34 -13.79 5.38
CA LYS A 90 2.82 -12.74 6.29
C LYS A 90 3.81 -11.60 6.47
N TRP A 91 5.10 -11.92 6.63
CA TRP A 91 6.14 -10.90 6.74
C TRP A 91 6.18 -10.04 5.48
N LEU A 92 6.18 -10.66 4.29
CA LEU A 92 6.19 -9.93 3.02
C LEU A 92 4.94 -9.05 2.89
N HIS A 93 3.76 -9.58 3.22
CA HIS A 93 2.52 -8.83 3.17
C HIS A 93 2.38 -7.74 4.25
N SER A 94 3.26 -7.70 5.25
CA SER A 94 3.37 -6.55 6.15
C SER A 94 3.89 -5.29 5.44
N LEU A 95 4.54 -5.44 4.28
CA LEU A 95 4.97 -4.32 3.43
C LEU A 95 3.78 -3.55 2.80
N THR A 96 2.55 -4.02 2.97
CA THR A 96 1.35 -3.22 2.69
C THR A 96 1.33 -1.90 3.46
N HIS A 97 1.94 -1.85 4.66
CA HIS A 97 2.14 -0.60 5.39
C HIS A 97 3.09 0.35 4.65
N ALA A 98 4.18 -0.15 4.08
CA ALA A 98 5.09 0.65 3.28
C ALA A 98 4.39 1.22 2.04
N VAL A 99 3.61 0.38 1.33
CA VAL A 99 2.77 0.83 0.21
C VAL A 99 1.81 1.94 0.64
N PHE A 100 1.11 1.77 1.77
CA PHE A 100 0.22 2.80 2.30
C PHE A 100 0.94 4.14 2.49
N TYR A 101 2.08 4.15 3.19
CA TYR A 101 2.82 5.39 3.44
C TYR A 101 3.37 6.04 2.16
N LEU A 102 3.88 5.23 1.22
CA LEU A 102 4.40 5.73 -0.06
C LEU A 102 3.29 6.31 -0.93
N VAL A 103 2.12 5.67 -1.01
CA VAL A 103 0.97 6.15 -1.79
C VAL A 103 0.37 7.41 -1.17
N SER A 104 0.20 7.43 0.15
CA SER A 104 -0.26 8.65 0.84
C SER A 104 0.72 9.80 0.63
N GLY A 105 2.03 9.56 0.73
CA GLY A 105 3.05 10.56 0.44
C GLY A 105 3.01 11.04 -1.01
N HIS A 106 2.94 10.11 -1.97
CA HIS A 106 2.80 10.41 -3.40
C HIS A 106 1.60 11.34 -3.67
N PHE A 107 0.43 10.98 -3.16
CA PHE A 107 -0.80 11.74 -3.38
C PHE A 107 -0.80 13.11 -2.69
N ILE A 108 -0.43 13.15 -1.40
CA ILE A 108 -0.36 14.41 -0.63
C ILE A 108 0.67 15.35 -1.23
N TYR A 109 1.81 14.82 -1.70
CA TYR A 109 2.81 15.65 -2.37
C TYR A 109 2.23 16.31 -3.62
N PHE A 110 1.56 15.55 -4.49
CA PHE A 110 0.93 16.10 -5.69
C PHE A 110 -0.04 17.23 -5.34
N GLN A 111 -0.86 17.03 -4.33
CA GLN A 111 -1.95 17.93 -4.03
C GLN A 111 -1.53 19.22 -3.30
N PHE A 112 -0.46 19.17 -2.49
CA PHE A 112 -0.07 20.27 -1.60
C PHE A 112 1.30 20.89 -1.92
N PHE A 113 2.18 20.16 -2.60
CA PHE A 113 3.60 20.54 -2.75
C PHE A 113 4.10 20.58 -4.19
N SER A 114 3.37 19.98 -5.13
CA SER A 114 3.76 20.01 -6.54
C SER A 114 3.22 21.26 -7.24
N THR A 115 3.91 21.71 -8.28
CA THR A 115 3.43 22.73 -9.22
C THR A 115 2.54 22.13 -10.31
N TYR A 116 2.15 20.86 -10.17
CA TYR A 116 1.32 20.18 -11.16
C TYR A 116 -0.12 20.71 -11.07
N GLY A 117 -0.58 21.32 -12.16
CA GLY A 117 -1.98 21.72 -12.33
C GLY A 117 -2.37 23.10 -11.79
N ASP A 118 -1.42 23.92 -11.30
CA ASP A 118 -1.55 25.30 -10.78
C ASP A 118 -2.68 25.56 -9.76
N ALA A 119 -3.45 24.55 -9.40
CA ALA A 119 -4.52 24.57 -8.44
C ALA A 119 -4.02 23.91 -7.15
N GLY A 120 -4.20 24.60 -6.03
CA GLY A 120 -3.92 24.04 -4.71
C GLY A 120 -4.82 22.85 -4.35
N PRO A 121 -4.80 22.39 -3.09
CA PRO A 121 -5.59 21.25 -2.65
C PRO A 121 -7.09 21.44 -2.90
N ASP A 122 -7.69 20.51 -3.65
CA ASP A 122 -9.14 20.43 -3.81
C ASP A 122 -9.77 19.61 -2.66
N TRP A 123 -11.10 19.49 -2.69
CA TRP A 123 -11.84 18.75 -1.66
C TRP A 123 -11.41 17.27 -1.55
N PHE A 124 -11.01 16.67 -2.67
CA PHE A 124 -10.56 15.28 -2.73
C PHE A 124 -9.17 15.14 -2.09
N GLY A 125 -8.33 16.15 -2.28
CA GLY A 125 -7.08 16.38 -1.56
C GLY A 125 -7.21 16.30 -0.04
N TYR A 126 -8.10 17.13 0.52
CA TYR A 126 -8.34 17.15 1.96
C TYR A 126 -8.96 15.86 2.47
N LEU A 127 -9.85 15.24 1.69
CA LEU A 127 -10.43 13.93 2.03
C LEU A 127 -9.34 12.85 2.14
N ALA A 128 -8.40 12.80 1.20
CA ALA A 128 -7.31 11.82 1.23
C ALA A 128 -6.41 12.01 2.46
N VAL A 129 -6.10 13.26 2.83
CA VAL A 129 -5.35 13.58 4.06
C VAL A 129 -6.12 13.08 5.29
N ALA A 130 -7.42 13.36 5.37
CA ALA A 130 -8.25 12.92 6.49
C ALA A 130 -8.29 11.39 6.61
N MET A 131 -8.41 10.66 5.49
CA MET A 131 -8.37 9.20 5.46
C MET A 131 -7.01 8.66 5.90
N ALA A 132 -5.91 9.21 5.39
CA ALA A 132 -4.55 8.81 5.77
C ALA A 132 -4.30 9.05 7.27
N ALA A 133 -4.67 10.24 7.77
CA ALA A 133 -4.56 10.59 9.19
C ALA A 133 -5.37 9.63 10.08
N THR A 134 -6.59 9.28 9.67
CA THR A 134 -7.44 8.33 10.39
C THR A 134 -6.75 6.98 10.54
N VAL A 135 -6.19 6.44 9.47
CA VAL A 135 -5.47 5.16 9.51
C VAL A 135 -4.25 5.24 10.43
N ILE A 136 -3.47 6.32 10.36
CA ILE A 136 -2.31 6.53 11.24
C ILE A 136 -2.73 6.60 12.71
N ILE A 137 -3.79 7.35 13.03
CA ILE A 137 -4.33 7.44 14.40
C ILE A 137 -4.74 6.05 14.89
N LEU A 138 -5.43 5.25 14.08
CA LEU A 138 -5.83 3.90 14.45
C LEU A 138 -4.61 2.98 14.70
N GLN A 139 -3.54 3.11 13.90
CA GLN A 139 -2.30 2.37 14.12
C GLN A 139 -1.65 2.76 15.46
N LEU A 140 -1.57 4.06 15.77
CA LEU A 140 -1.02 4.57 17.03
C LEU A 140 -1.85 4.13 18.24
N VAL A 141 -3.18 4.22 18.16
CA VAL A 141 -4.09 3.74 19.22
C VAL A 141 -3.87 2.25 19.47
N THR A 142 -3.79 1.45 18.42
CA THR A 142 -3.54 0.01 18.54
C THR A 142 -2.19 -0.27 19.20
N PHE A 143 -1.15 0.48 18.83
CA PHE A 143 0.18 0.38 19.45
C PHE A 143 0.13 0.68 20.97
N VAL A 144 -0.53 1.77 21.38
CA VAL A 144 -0.69 2.13 22.80
C VAL A 144 -1.47 1.07 23.57
N LEU A 145 -2.55 0.54 22.99
CA LEU A 145 -3.35 -0.52 23.60
C LEU A 145 -2.52 -1.81 23.76
N MET A 146 -1.67 -2.13 22.79
CA MET A 146 -0.77 -3.28 22.86
C MET A 146 0.27 -3.14 23.96
N ILE A 147 0.88 -1.96 24.12
CA ILE A 147 1.78 -1.66 25.25
C ILE A 147 1.06 -1.84 26.59
N THR A 148 -0.13 -1.26 26.71
CA THR A 148 -0.93 -1.30 27.95
C THR A 148 -1.30 -2.73 28.33
N LYS A 149 -1.70 -3.55 27.35
CA LYS A 149 -2.01 -4.96 27.54
C LYS A 149 -0.78 -5.77 27.96
N HIS A 150 0.40 -5.45 27.41
CA HIS A 150 1.63 -6.14 27.76
C HIS A 150 2.07 -5.85 29.20
N ARG A 151 1.96 -4.59 29.66
CA ARG A 151 2.31 -4.17 31.03
C ARG A 151 1.39 -4.75 32.12
N LYS A 152 0.16 -5.16 31.76
CA LYS A 152 -0.80 -5.78 32.69
C LYS A 152 -0.65 -7.30 32.83
N ARG A 153 0.23 -7.93 32.05
CA ARG A 153 0.59 -9.35 32.14
C ARG A 153 1.86 -9.51 32.95
#